data_AF-A0A644SDV2-F1
#
_entry.id   AF-A0A644SDV2-F1
#
_cell.length_a   1.000
_cell.length_b   1.000
_cell.length_c   1.000
_cell.angle_alpha   90.00
_cell.angle_beta   90.00
_cell.angle_gamma   90.00
#
_symmetry.space_group_name_H-M   'P 1'
#
loop_
_entity.id
_entity.type
_entity.pdbx_description
1 polymer ?
#
loop_
_entity_poly.entity_id
_entity_poly.type
_entity_poly.pdbx_seq_one_letter_code
_entity_poly.pdbx_strand_id
1 'polypeptide(L)'
;MLNWKKIEDLNLKEVAARTKIELDFLEALVKKDFATLNRFNVRGFVKILSREYELDFTDFNEEFETYLNENNLNDTTTKPKMITPKLDAYSQKSTSFVSFIIIVIIIALIGFGIYYFDYIKSFFQKDQNNSSAAVVDIIGKAQSNLKALENNVVVIDNQAEENETEANLTQIQNTELNNTKEEIKQISTTPNNTNANEENLSTNDSLATTNQEVAEVAKALNKEAHFKASGKIWIGLIDLSNYRKTGLVKENDFNLSLEVNRLVLTGAAALSVFDENGKEQKFPAGNSKRFLIKDGKITSISAAEFMKLNKGKEW
;
A
#
# COMPACT_ATOMS: atom_id res chain seq x y z
N MET A 1 19.67 -32.56 14.27
CA MET A 1 18.42 -31.95 14.77
C MET A 1 18.02 -32.60 16.08
N LEU A 2 17.13 -31.96 16.85
CA LEU A 2 16.45 -32.59 17.98
C LEU A 2 15.17 -33.26 17.47
N ASN A 3 14.91 -34.52 17.80
CA ASN A 3 13.67 -35.21 17.39
C ASN A 3 12.46 -34.65 18.15
N TRP A 4 11.31 -34.53 17.49
CA TRP A 4 10.06 -33.97 18.03
C TRP A 4 9.62 -34.57 19.37
N LYS A 5 9.91 -35.84 19.66
CA LYS A 5 9.55 -36.51 20.92
C LYS A 5 10.07 -35.79 22.17
N LYS A 6 11.11 -34.97 22.06
CA LYS A 6 11.58 -34.10 23.15
C LYS A 6 10.55 -33.08 23.64
N ILE A 7 9.40 -32.94 22.95
CA ILE A 7 8.26 -32.19 23.47
C ILE A 7 7.58 -32.88 24.67
N GLU A 8 7.75 -34.20 24.81
CA GLU A 8 7.28 -34.98 25.97
C GLU A 8 8.03 -34.59 27.26
N ASP A 9 9.30 -34.19 27.15
CA ASP A 9 10.14 -33.69 28.26
C ASP A 9 9.78 -32.25 28.69
N LEU A 10 8.92 -31.54 27.94
CA LEU A 10 8.59 -30.14 28.18
C LEU A 10 7.29 -29.95 28.96
N ASN A 11 7.22 -28.88 29.75
CA ASN A 11 5.98 -28.46 30.39
C ASN A 11 4.97 -27.96 29.34
N LEU A 12 4.04 -28.82 28.91
CA LEU A 12 3.07 -28.50 27.85
C LEU A 12 2.23 -27.25 28.14
N LYS A 13 2.00 -26.88 29.41
CA LYS A 13 1.30 -25.64 29.78
C LYS A 13 2.14 -24.40 29.50
N GLU A 14 3.45 -24.48 29.69
CA GLU A 14 4.40 -23.43 29.31
C GLU A 14 4.55 -23.35 27.78
N VAL A 15 4.61 -24.49 27.10
CA VAL A 15 4.61 -24.57 25.63
C VAL A 15 3.37 -23.90 25.05
N ALA A 16 2.16 -24.21 25.56
CA ALA A 16 0.92 -23.53 25.18
C ALA A 16 0.98 -22.03 25.46
N ALA A 17 1.42 -21.62 26.66
CA ALA A 17 1.51 -20.23 27.05
C ALA A 17 2.49 -19.41 26.19
N ARG A 18 3.61 -20.00 25.76
CA ARG A 18 4.61 -19.36 24.89
C ARG A 18 4.17 -19.33 23.43
N THR A 19 3.76 -20.47 22.88
CA THR A 19 3.48 -20.63 21.44
C THR A 19 2.09 -20.16 21.00
N LYS A 20 1.15 -20.02 21.96
CA LYS A 20 -0.31 -19.82 21.73
C LYS A 20 -1.00 -20.98 20.99
N ILE A 21 -0.37 -22.16 21.00
CA ILE A 21 -1.00 -23.42 20.60
C ILE A 21 -1.87 -23.93 21.76
N GLU A 22 -3.00 -24.53 21.44
CA GLU A 22 -3.95 -25.08 22.42
C GLU A 22 -3.36 -26.30 23.15
N LEU A 23 -3.64 -26.44 24.45
CA LEU A 23 -3.08 -27.54 25.27
C LEU A 23 -3.55 -28.91 24.75
N ASP A 24 -4.82 -29.01 24.36
CA ASP A 24 -5.45 -30.20 23.78
C ASP A 24 -4.69 -30.72 22.55
N PHE A 25 -4.18 -29.81 21.69
CA PHE A 25 -3.34 -30.19 20.57
C PHE A 25 -1.98 -30.74 21.02
N LEU A 26 -1.34 -30.11 22.02
CA LEU A 26 -0.04 -30.57 22.53
C LEU A 26 -0.15 -31.93 23.23
N GLU A 27 -1.25 -32.17 23.95
CA GLU A 27 -1.56 -33.47 24.54
C GLU A 27 -1.85 -34.53 23.47
N ALA A 28 -2.60 -34.20 22.41
CA ALA A 28 -2.87 -35.11 21.30
C ALA A 28 -1.60 -35.42 20.49
N LEU A 29 -0.71 -34.44 20.33
CA LEU A 29 0.61 -34.56 19.69
C LEU A 29 1.51 -35.55 20.43
N VAL A 30 1.64 -35.40 21.76
CA VAL A 30 2.38 -36.33 22.63
C VAL A 30 1.79 -37.74 22.58
N LYS A 31 0.45 -37.86 22.59
CA LYS A 31 -0.25 -39.17 22.57
C LYS A 31 -0.32 -39.82 21.18
N LYS A 32 0.13 -39.14 20.12
CA LYS A 32 -0.16 -39.49 18.70
C LYS A 32 -1.64 -39.75 18.40
N ASP A 33 -2.53 -38.99 19.04
CA ASP A 33 -3.97 -39.07 18.76
C ASP A 33 -4.28 -38.33 17.45
N PHE A 34 -4.01 -39.00 16.33
CA PHE A 34 -4.21 -38.43 14.99
C PHE A 34 -5.68 -38.07 14.71
N ALA A 35 -6.65 -38.75 15.34
CA ALA A 35 -8.07 -38.46 15.21
C ALA A 35 -8.48 -37.14 15.89
N THR A 36 -7.86 -36.81 17.03
CA THR A 36 -8.00 -35.48 17.66
C THR A 36 -7.16 -34.43 16.93
N LEU A 37 -5.93 -34.75 16.52
CA LEU A 37 -5.03 -33.83 15.80
C LEU A 37 -5.64 -33.31 14.49
N ASN A 38 -6.36 -34.15 13.73
CA ASN A 38 -7.02 -33.77 12.47
C ASN A 38 -8.06 -32.63 12.61
N ARG A 39 -8.45 -32.26 13.84
CA ARG A 39 -9.32 -31.11 14.11
C ARG A 39 -8.58 -29.76 14.11
N PHE A 40 -7.24 -29.79 14.16
CA PHE A 40 -6.38 -28.62 14.31
C PHE A 40 -5.56 -28.34 13.04
N ASN A 41 -4.95 -27.15 12.97
CA ASN A 41 -3.97 -26.82 11.94
C ASN A 41 -2.60 -27.47 12.25
N VAL A 42 -2.52 -28.80 12.19
CA VAL A 42 -1.34 -29.60 12.57
C VAL A 42 -0.08 -29.06 11.90
N ARG A 43 -0.11 -28.89 10.57
CA ARG A 43 1.02 -28.39 9.76
C ARG A 43 1.44 -26.96 10.10
N GLY A 44 0.53 -26.14 10.66
CA GLY A 44 0.83 -24.80 11.16
C GLY A 44 1.46 -24.83 12.56
N PHE A 45 0.87 -25.59 13.48
CA PHE A 45 1.35 -25.71 14.86
C PHE A 45 2.70 -26.44 14.95
N VAL A 46 2.92 -27.50 14.16
CA VAL A 46 4.21 -28.18 14.01
C VAL A 46 5.31 -27.21 13.57
N LYS A 47 5.04 -26.31 12.62
CA LYS A 47 6.02 -25.29 12.19
C LYS A 47 6.35 -24.27 13.27
N ILE A 48 5.39 -23.92 14.13
CA ILE A 48 5.64 -23.05 15.28
C ILE A 48 6.52 -23.77 16.30
N LEU A 49 6.19 -25.02 16.67
CA LEU A 49 6.98 -25.82 17.61
C LEU A 49 8.41 -26.05 17.12
N SER A 50 8.57 -26.37 15.83
CA SER A 50 9.88 -26.56 15.20
C SER A 50 10.75 -25.30 15.30
N ARG A 51 10.18 -24.11 15.10
CA ARG A 51 10.88 -22.82 15.23
C ARG A 51 11.19 -22.44 16.68
N GLU A 52 10.26 -22.68 17.61
CA GLU A 52 10.38 -22.21 19.00
C GLU A 52 11.27 -23.10 19.87
N TYR A 53 11.46 -24.37 19.49
CA TYR A 53 12.18 -25.39 20.27
C TYR A 53 13.24 -26.17 19.47
N GLU A 54 13.54 -25.76 18.23
CA GLU A 54 14.53 -26.39 17.32
C GLU A 54 14.29 -27.90 17.05
N LEU A 55 13.01 -28.30 17.15
CA LEU A 55 12.56 -29.68 16.97
C LEU A 55 12.29 -30.01 15.51
N ASP A 56 12.69 -31.21 15.10
CA ASP A 56 12.41 -31.82 13.81
C ASP A 56 11.25 -32.80 13.92
N PHE A 57 10.21 -32.54 13.12
CA PHE A 57 8.96 -33.27 13.06
C PHE A 57 8.83 -34.09 11.77
N THR A 58 9.91 -34.32 11.01
CA THR A 58 9.84 -35.02 9.71
C THR A 58 9.12 -36.37 9.84
N ASP A 59 9.60 -37.25 10.73
CA ASP A 59 8.96 -38.56 11.02
C ASP A 59 7.47 -38.41 11.41
N PHE A 60 7.15 -37.43 12.26
CA PHE A 60 5.78 -37.21 12.74
C PHE A 60 4.84 -36.77 11.61
N ASN A 61 5.31 -35.93 10.69
CA ASN A 61 4.49 -35.53 9.54
C ASN A 61 4.28 -36.71 8.59
N GLU A 62 5.27 -37.58 8.37
CA GLU A 62 5.12 -38.78 7.56
C GLU A 62 4.10 -39.76 8.15
N GLU A 63 4.15 -40.00 9.47
CA GLU A 63 3.13 -40.79 10.17
C GLU A 63 1.73 -40.17 10.08
N PHE A 64 1.61 -38.84 10.27
CA PHE A 64 0.31 -38.16 10.25
C PHE A 64 -0.31 -38.13 8.85
N GLU A 65 0.47 -37.81 7.81
CA GLU A 65 0.01 -37.89 6.42
C GLU A 65 -0.35 -39.34 6.05
N THR A 66 0.37 -40.36 6.55
CA THR A 66 -0.01 -41.77 6.38
C THR A 66 -1.39 -42.06 6.96
N TYR A 67 -1.65 -41.63 8.19
CA TYR A 67 -2.98 -41.74 8.81
C TYR A 67 -4.08 -41.04 7.99
N LEU A 68 -3.82 -39.84 7.45
CA LEU A 68 -4.79 -39.12 6.62
C LEU A 68 -5.09 -39.86 5.31
N ASN A 69 -4.07 -40.46 4.68
CA ASN A 69 -4.23 -41.28 3.48
C ASN A 69 -5.10 -42.51 3.75
N GLU A 70 -4.77 -43.31 4.78
CA GLU A 70 -5.49 -44.54 5.12
C GLU A 70 -6.96 -44.30 5.46
N ASN A 71 -7.26 -43.18 6.14
CA ASN A 71 -8.61 -42.84 6.58
C ASN A 71 -9.38 -41.97 5.56
N ASN A 72 -8.80 -41.70 4.37
CA ASN A 72 -9.37 -40.85 3.32
C ASN A 72 -9.68 -39.41 3.80
N LEU A 73 -8.89 -38.89 4.76
CA LEU A 73 -9.08 -37.59 5.41
C LEU A 73 -8.34 -36.44 4.69
N ASN A 74 -7.64 -36.73 3.58
CA ASN A 74 -6.96 -35.77 2.71
C ASN A 74 -7.86 -34.71 2.06
N ASP A 75 -9.19 -34.79 2.25
CA ASP A 75 -10.15 -33.98 1.54
C ASP A 75 -10.08 -32.50 1.97
N THR A 76 -9.38 -31.71 1.16
CA THR A 76 -9.07 -30.29 1.38
C THR A 76 -10.30 -29.38 1.18
N THR A 77 -11.50 -29.96 1.21
CA THR A 77 -12.82 -29.32 1.12
C THR A 77 -13.25 -28.66 2.42
N THR A 78 -12.59 -28.99 3.55
CA THR A 78 -12.48 -28.10 4.72
C THR A 78 -11.63 -26.88 4.36
N LYS A 79 -12.10 -26.11 3.37
CA LYS A 79 -11.67 -24.73 3.11
C LYS A 79 -11.58 -24.07 4.49
N PRO A 80 -10.41 -23.55 4.90
CA PRO A 80 -10.34 -22.82 6.16
C PRO A 80 -11.44 -21.77 6.09
N LYS A 81 -12.23 -21.61 7.17
CA LYS A 81 -13.32 -20.64 7.22
C LYS A 81 -12.72 -19.24 7.24
N MET A 82 -12.25 -18.83 6.07
CA MET A 82 -11.51 -17.63 5.82
C MET A 82 -12.54 -16.52 5.95
N ILE A 83 -12.63 -15.96 7.15
CA ILE A 83 -13.31 -14.71 7.40
C ILE A 83 -12.43 -13.66 6.72
N THR A 84 -12.55 -13.55 5.40
CA THR A 84 -12.06 -12.43 4.64
C THR A 84 -12.92 -11.23 5.04
N PRO A 85 -12.42 -10.26 5.81
CA PRO A 85 -13.05 -8.96 5.81
C PRO A 85 -13.08 -8.47 4.36
N LYS A 86 -14.16 -7.79 3.96
CA LYS A 86 -14.22 -7.11 2.67
C LYS A 86 -13.19 -5.99 2.65
N LEU A 87 -11.99 -6.31 2.18
CA LEU A 87 -10.84 -5.41 2.19
C LEU A 87 -10.80 -4.63 0.87
N ASP A 88 -11.90 -3.94 0.58
CA ASP A 88 -12.19 -3.20 -0.66
C ASP A 88 -11.23 -2.00 -0.90
N ALA A 89 -10.19 -1.87 -0.08
CA ALA A 89 -9.21 -0.80 -0.05
C ALA A 89 -7.74 -1.27 -0.20
N TYR A 90 -7.48 -2.56 -0.47
CA TYR A 90 -6.09 -3.06 -0.60
C TYR A 90 -5.89 -4.13 -1.68
N SER A 91 -6.27 -3.82 -2.93
CA SER A 91 -5.84 -4.58 -4.11
C SER A 91 -4.36 -4.32 -4.41
N GLN A 92 -3.46 -4.95 -3.64
CA GLN A 92 -2.04 -4.95 -3.97
C GLN A 92 -1.84 -5.61 -5.34
N LYS A 93 -1.56 -4.78 -6.36
CA LYS A 93 -1.48 -5.19 -7.76
C LYS A 93 -0.34 -6.17 -7.97
N SER A 94 -0.63 -7.46 -7.89
CA SER A 94 0.32 -8.51 -8.21
C SER A 94 0.79 -8.35 -9.66
N THR A 95 2.10 -8.34 -9.86
CA THR A 95 2.69 -8.31 -11.20
C THR A 95 2.40 -9.64 -11.87
N SER A 96 1.37 -9.67 -12.70
CA SER A 96 0.88 -10.90 -13.33
C SER A 96 1.98 -11.64 -14.07
N PHE A 97 2.07 -12.95 -13.83
CA PHE A 97 2.87 -13.92 -14.60
C PHE A 97 2.69 -13.77 -16.13
N VAL A 98 1.52 -13.29 -16.57
CA VAL A 98 1.22 -12.86 -17.95
C VAL A 98 2.30 -11.93 -18.53
N SER A 99 2.83 -10.96 -17.78
CA SER A 99 3.90 -10.08 -18.26
C SER A 99 5.21 -10.82 -18.52
N PHE A 100 5.55 -11.83 -17.71
CA PHE A 100 6.70 -12.69 -17.95
C PHE A 100 6.49 -13.57 -19.20
N ILE A 101 5.30 -14.15 -19.36
CA ILE A 101 4.92 -14.90 -20.57
C ILE A 101 5.00 -14.04 -21.83
N ILE A 102 4.56 -12.77 -21.78
CA ILE A 102 4.72 -11.82 -22.90
C ILE A 102 6.20 -11.58 -23.23
N ILE A 103 7.08 -11.40 -22.23
CA ILE A 103 8.52 -11.28 -22.45
C ILE A 103 9.10 -12.54 -23.12
N VAL A 104 8.71 -13.73 -22.66
CA VAL A 104 9.17 -15.01 -23.24
C VAL A 104 8.68 -15.18 -24.69
N ILE A 105 7.44 -14.80 -24.99
CA ILE A 105 6.90 -14.81 -26.36
C ILE A 105 7.66 -13.83 -27.26
N ILE A 106 7.98 -12.63 -26.79
CA ILE A 106 8.77 -11.64 -27.55
C ILE A 106 10.18 -12.19 -27.86
N ILE A 107 10.85 -12.80 -26.88
CA ILE A 107 12.18 -13.41 -27.08
C ILE A 107 12.11 -14.56 -28.09
N ALA A 108 11.07 -15.41 -28.01
CA ALA A 108 10.86 -16.50 -28.95
C ALA A 108 10.61 -15.99 -30.38
N LEU A 109 9.81 -14.93 -30.55
CA LEU A 109 9.56 -14.29 -31.85
C LEU A 109 10.82 -13.65 -32.45
N ILE A 110 11.67 -13.03 -31.62
CA ILE A 110 12.96 -12.49 -32.07
C ILE A 110 13.89 -13.62 -32.53
N GLY A 111 14.02 -14.69 -31.75
CA GLY A 111 14.84 -15.85 -32.13
C GLY A 111 14.36 -16.53 -33.41
N PHE A 112 13.04 -16.69 -33.56
CA PHE A 112 12.41 -17.22 -34.77
C PHE A 112 12.64 -16.31 -35.98
N GLY A 113 12.49 -14.99 -35.80
CA GLY A 113 12.73 -13.98 -36.85
C GLY A 113 14.18 -13.93 -37.33
N ILE A 114 15.15 -14.17 -36.44
CA ILE A 114 16.57 -14.32 -36.80
C ILE A 114 16.79 -15.63 -37.57
N TYR A 115 16.26 -16.76 -37.10
CA TYR A 115 16.44 -18.06 -37.76
C TYR A 115 15.81 -18.13 -39.16
N TYR A 116 14.64 -17.50 -39.35
CA TYR A 116 13.97 -17.40 -40.66
C TYR A 116 14.32 -16.12 -41.45
N PHE A 117 15.34 -15.36 -41.04
CA PHE A 117 15.62 -14.02 -41.60
C PHE A 117 15.76 -14.00 -43.13
N ASP A 118 16.54 -14.91 -43.72
CA ASP A 118 16.72 -14.93 -45.19
C ASP A 118 15.45 -15.35 -45.95
N TYR A 119 14.62 -16.23 -45.39
CA TYR A 119 13.31 -16.56 -45.96
C TYR A 119 12.36 -15.35 -45.91
N ILE A 120 12.30 -14.65 -44.77
CA ILE A 120 11.47 -13.46 -44.57
C ILE A 120 11.94 -12.31 -45.48
N LYS A 121 13.25 -12.12 -45.61
CA LYS A 121 13.89 -11.17 -46.53
C LYS A 121 13.51 -11.44 -47.99
N SER A 122 13.43 -12.70 -48.41
CA SER A 122 12.94 -13.04 -49.77
C SER A 122 11.48 -12.64 -50.02
N PHE A 123 10.67 -12.54 -48.96
CA PHE A 123 9.28 -12.10 -49.02
C PHE A 123 9.19 -10.57 -49.14
N PHE A 124 9.91 -9.83 -48.28
CA PHE A 124 9.95 -8.35 -48.32
C PHE A 124 10.66 -7.77 -49.56
N GLN A 125 11.53 -8.53 -50.23
CA GLN A 125 12.16 -8.10 -51.48
C GLN A 125 11.35 -8.41 -52.75
N LYS A 126 10.14 -8.98 -52.62
CA LYS A 126 9.33 -9.39 -53.78
C LYS A 126 8.49 -8.28 -54.42
N ASP A 127 8.23 -7.17 -53.70
CA ASP A 127 7.32 -6.10 -54.11
C ASP A 127 8.02 -4.74 -54.35
N GLN A 128 9.18 -4.73 -55.01
CA GLN A 128 9.82 -3.51 -55.53
C GLN A 128 9.69 -3.31 -57.05
N ASN A 129 9.10 -4.28 -57.76
CA ASN A 129 8.93 -4.25 -59.22
C ASN A 129 7.46 -4.02 -59.66
N ASN A 130 6.61 -3.57 -58.74
CA ASN A 130 5.17 -3.39 -58.96
C ASN A 130 4.86 -1.95 -59.40
N SER A 131 5.45 -1.53 -60.52
CA SER A 131 5.32 -0.15 -61.01
C SER A 131 3.86 0.24 -61.24
N SER A 132 3.44 1.38 -60.69
CA SER A 132 2.06 1.84 -60.76
C SER A 132 1.67 2.21 -62.20
N ALA A 133 0.77 1.41 -62.79
CA ALA A 133 0.22 1.62 -64.13
C ALA A 133 -0.58 2.95 -64.27
N ALA A 134 -0.77 3.72 -63.19
CA ALA A 134 -1.38 5.05 -63.22
C ALA A 134 -0.37 6.21 -63.40
N VAL A 135 0.94 5.98 -63.25
CA VAL A 135 1.95 7.07 -63.25
C VAL A 135 2.50 7.38 -64.66
N VAL A 136 2.49 6.39 -65.58
CA VAL A 136 3.07 6.54 -66.92
C VAL A 136 2.31 7.56 -67.78
N ASP A 137 0.97 7.63 -67.68
CA ASP A 137 0.16 8.62 -68.41
C ASP A 137 0.40 10.06 -67.91
N ILE A 138 0.74 10.24 -66.63
CA ILE A 138 0.88 11.56 -66.02
C ILE A 138 2.17 12.26 -66.52
N ILE A 139 3.28 11.53 -66.61
CA ILE A 139 4.58 12.10 -67.00
C ILE A 139 4.57 12.57 -68.46
N GLY A 140 4.03 11.75 -69.38
CA GLY A 140 3.89 12.13 -70.79
C GLY A 140 2.95 13.32 -71.01
N LYS A 141 1.93 13.46 -70.15
CA LYS A 141 0.92 14.53 -70.20
C LYS A 141 1.37 15.82 -69.50
N ALA A 142 2.35 15.76 -68.59
CA ALA A 142 3.02 16.94 -68.05
C ALA A 142 3.99 17.58 -69.06
N GLN A 143 4.78 16.75 -69.75
CA GLN A 143 5.81 17.23 -70.70
C GLN A 143 5.22 17.95 -71.93
N SER A 144 4.01 17.60 -72.36
CA SER A 144 3.30 18.30 -73.44
C SER A 144 2.73 19.66 -73.02
N ASN A 145 2.36 19.84 -71.75
CA ASN A 145 1.84 21.11 -71.24
C ASN A 145 2.95 22.12 -70.90
N LEU A 146 4.13 21.66 -70.44
CA LEU A 146 5.27 22.54 -70.20
C LEU A 146 5.75 23.24 -71.48
N LYS A 147 5.80 22.53 -72.61
CA LYS A 147 6.15 23.10 -73.93
C LYS A 147 5.13 24.10 -74.48
N ALA A 148 3.95 24.23 -73.87
CA ALA A 148 2.95 25.22 -74.26
C ALA A 148 3.16 26.60 -73.60
N LEU A 149 4.08 26.72 -72.62
CA LEU A 149 4.25 27.92 -71.80
C LEU A 149 5.54 28.71 -72.09
N GLU A 150 6.48 28.18 -72.89
CA GLU A 150 7.74 28.87 -73.25
C GLU A 150 7.54 30.15 -74.11
N ASN A 151 6.31 30.43 -74.55
CA ASN A 151 5.97 31.52 -75.48
C ASN A 151 5.43 32.81 -74.82
N ASN A 152 5.79 33.15 -73.56
CA ASN A 152 5.49 34.50 -73.02
C ASN A 152 6.42 34.98 -71.88
N VAL A 153 6.94 36.21 -72.02
CA VAL A 153 7.53 37.10 -70.99
C VAL A 153 8.63 36.48 -70.08
N VAL A 154 9.93 36.58 -70.40
CA VAL A 154 10.82 37.78 -70.33
C VAL A 154 11.21 38.21 -68.89
N VAL A 155 12.27 37.56 -68.38
CA VAL A 155 13.52 38.12 -67.79
C VAL A 155 13.48 39.37 -66.91
N ILE A 156 14.05 39.24 -65.69
CA ILE A 156 15.10 40.11 -65.10
C ILE A 156 15.89 39.26 -64.06
N ASP A 157 17.17 39.60 -63.82
CA ASP A 157 18.20 38.76 -63.17
C ASP A 157 19.03 39.54 -62.11
N ASN A 158 19.95 38.83 -61.43
CA ASN A 158 20.97 39.19 -60.41
C ASN A 158 20.65 38.64 -59.00
N GLN A 159 21.51 37.84 -58.33
CA GLN A 159 22.95 37.97 -57.98
C GLN A 159 23.24 39.02 -56.87
N ALA A 160 24.07 38.77 -55.84
CA ALA A 160 24.74 37.53 -55.38
C ALA A 160 25.29 37.68 -53.92
N GLU A 161 25.70 36.55 -53.33
CA GLU A 161 26.80 36.33 -52.36
C GLU A 161 26.86 36.92 -50.92
N GLU A 162 27.25 35.97 -50.03
CA GLU A 162 28.23 36.03 -48.92
C GLU A 162 27.95 36.49 -47.45
N ASN A 163 28.43 35.60 -46.57
CA ASN A 163 29.05 35.75 -45.23
C ASN A 163 28.22 35.81 -43.93
N GLU A 164 28.85 35.19 -42.92
CA GLU A 164 28.34 34.92 -41.57
C GLU A 164 28.80 35.99 -40.56
N THR A 165 28.01 36.26 -39.51
CA THR A 165 28.52 36.25 -38.11
C THR A 165 27.41 36.38 -37.05
N GLU A 166 27.63 35.67 -35.93
CA GLU A 166 27.20 35.88 -34.53
C GLU A 166 25.84 36.52 -34.14
N ALA A 167 25.05 35.71 -33.41
CA ALA A 167 24.31 35.99 -32.16
C ALA A 167 23.73 37.41 -31.89
N ASN A 168 22.49 37.57 -31.41
CA ASN A 168 21.99 37.04 -30.13
C ASN A 168 20.49 37.41 -29.89
N LEU A 169 19.93 36.98 -28.75
CA LEU A 169 18.86 37.65 -27.95
C LEU A 169 17.37 37.66 -28.37
N THR A 170 16.57 37.00 -27.51
CA THR A 170 15.21 37.40 -27.00
C THR A 170 13.93 36.82 -27.60
N GLN A 171 13.56 35.65 -27.08
CA GLN A 171 12.25 35.24 -26.53
C GLN A 171 11.03 36.20 -26.57
N ILE A 172 9.97 35.73 -27.28
CA ILE A 172 8.51 35.72 -26.96
C ILE A 172 7.80 36.96 -26.35
N GLN A 173 6.82 37.47 -27.10
CA GLN A 173 5.52 38.04 -26.68
C GLN A 173 4.48 37.74 -27.81
N ASN A 174 3.15 37.67 -27.64
CA ASN A 174 2.23 37.72 -26.50
C ASN A 174 0.83 37.16 -26.91
N THR A 175 -0.19 37.30 -26.04
CA THR A 175 -1.64 37.35 -26.36
C THR A 175 -2.33 35.97 -26.56
N GLU A 176 -3.25 35.48 -25.72
CA GLU A 176 -4.63 35.95 -25.36
C GLU A 176 -5.67 35.81 -26.49
N LEU A 177 -6.96 35.48 -26.28
CA LEU A 177 -7.75 34.96 -25.14
C LEU A 177 -9.11 34.44 -25.71
N ASN A 178 -10.04 33.97 -24.86
CA ASN A 178 -11.50 33.82 -25.11
C ASN A 178 -11.98 32.57 -25.88
N ASN A 179 -13.22 32.06 -25.70
CA ASN A 179 -14.12 31.92 -24.54
C ASN A 179 -15.38 31.09 -24.97
N THR A 180 -16.36 30.87 -24.07
CA THR A 180 -17.68 30.21 -24.27
C THR A 180 -17.66 28.68 -24.04
N LYS A 181 -18.32 28.02 -23.06
CA LYS A 181 -19.42 28.30 -22.09
C LYS A 181 -20.86 27.98 -22.54
N GLU A 182 -21.42 26.89 -22.02
CA GLU A 182 -22.81 26.71 -21.53
C GLU A 182 -22.85 25.42 -20.66
N GLU A 183 -23.27 25.46 -19.38
CA GLU A 183 -24.60 25.12 -18.82
C GLU A 183 -25.16 23.73 -19.20
N ILE A 184 -25.60 22.88 -18.25
CA ILE A 184 -26.84 22.92 -17.42
C ILE A 184 -26.56 22.11 -16.11
N LYS A 185 -26.77 22.59 -14.86
CA LYS A 185 -28.01 22.74 -14.03
C LYS A 185 -28.77 21.40 -13.77
N GLN A 186 -29.41 21.09 -12.62
CA GLN A 186 -29.81 21.88 -11.43
C GLN A 186 -30.23 20.98 -10.22
N ILE A 187 -30.08 21.47 -8.97
CA ILE A 187 -30.95 21.26 -7.76
C ILE A 187 -31.04 19.83 -7.14
N SER A 188 -31.20 19.58 -5.81
CA SER A 188 -31.56 20.37 -4.61
C SER A 188 -30.46 20.30 -3.52
N THR A 189 -30.06 21.31 -2.71
CA THR A 189 -30.72 22.33 -1.82
C THR A 189 -31.36 21.74 -0.54
N THR A 190 -30.68 21.75 0.63
CA THR A 190 -30.63 22.79 1.73
C THR A 190 -31.91 22.90 2.59
N PRO A 191 -31.94 23.58 3.77
CA PRO A 191 -30.88 24.26 4.55
C PRO A 191 -30.68 23.60 5.95
N ASN A 192 -30.09 24.13 7.03
CA ASN A 192 -29.77 25.47 7.62
C ASN A 192 -28.58 25.23 8.61
N ASN A 193 -27.99 26.12 9.42
CA ASN A 193 -27.52 27.53 9.41
C ASN A 193 -26.84 27.75 10.81
N THR A 194 -25.92 28.68 11.10
CA THR A 194 -25.20 29.75 10.34
C THR A 194 -23.92 30.16 11.12
N ASN A 195 -23.03 30.91 10.46
CA ASN A 195 -21.94 31.82 10.89
C ASN A 195 -22.06 32.43 12.33
N ALA A 196 -21.02 32.99 12.98
CA ALA A 196 -20.02 33.89 12.38
C ALA A 196 -18.79 34.24 13.27
N ASN A 197 -17.77 34.78 12.58
CA ASN A 197 -16.77 35.79 12.99
C ASN A 197 -15.66 35.51 14.00
N GLU A 198 -14.54 36.14 13.70
CA GLU A 198 -13.30 36.31 14.47
C GLU A 198 -13.43 37.54 15.40
N GLU A 199 -12.67 37.58 16.49
CA GLU A 199 -12.01 38.83 16.91
C GLU A 199 -10.81 38.55 17.84
N ASN A 200 -9.82 39.45 17.83
CA ASN A 200 -8.68 39.42 18.75
C ASN A 200 -8.95 40.38 19.92
N LEU A 201 -8.57 40.01 21.14
CA LEU A 201 -8.01 41.00 22.06
C LEU A 201 -6.96 40.39 22.99
N SER A 202 -5.86 41.12 23.15
CA SER A 202 -4.83 40.90 24.17
C SER A 202 -4.75 42.15 25.04
N THR A 203 -4.59 42.00 26.35
CA THR A 203 -4.30 43.12 27.24
C THR A 203 -3.49 42.62 28.43
N ASN A 204 -2.37 43.29 28.72
CA ASN A 204 -1.56 43.04 29.90
C ASN A 204 -2.13 43.82 31.09
N ASP A 205 -1.80 43.42 32.33
CA ASP A 205 -0.80 44.20 33.08
C ASP A 205 -0.04 43.35 34.11
N SER A 206 1.07 43.88 34.63
CA SER A 206 1.86 43.36 35.77
C SER A 206 1.45 44.07 37.07
N LEU A 207 2.00 43.86 38.28
CA LEU A 207 3.20 43.20 38.84
C LEU A 207 2.76 42.68 40.27
N ALA A 208 3.50 42.01 41.16
CA ALA A 208 4.94 41.87 41.34
C ALA A 208 5.39 40.66 42.21
N THR A 209 6.71 40.52 42.29
CA THR A 209 7.62 39.96 43.31
C THR A 209 7.12 40.03 44.78
N THR A 210 7.48 39.14 45.73
CA THR A 210 8.75 38.36 45.86
C THR A 210 8.60 37.09 46.73
N ASN A 211 9.05 35.92 46.23
CA ASN A 211 10.10 35.05 46.83
C ASN A 211 10.14 33.66 46.18
N GLN A 212 11.35 33.10 46.08
CA GLN A 212 11.65 31.73 45.63
C GLN A 212 11.72 30.80 46.87
N GLU A 213 11.85 29.47 46.84
CA GLU A 213 12.28 28.56 45.77
C GLU A 213 11.81 27.11 46.03
N VAL A 214 10.91 26.55 45.21
CA VAL A 214 10.92 25.13 44.77
C VAL A 214 10.19 25.10 43.41
N ALA A 215 10.90 24.74 42.34
CA ALA A 215 10.32 24.75 40.99
C ALA A 215 10.63 23.46 40.22
N GLU A 216 9.69 22.51 40.20
CA GLU A 216 9.54 21.60 39.05
C GLU A 216 8.14 21.76 38.44
N VAL A 217 8.04 22.85 37.66
CA VAL A 217 7.08 23.15 36.59
C VAL A 217 5.85 22.23 36.52
N ALA A 218 4.73 22.70 37.07
CA ALA A 218 3.41 22.24 36.66
C ALA A 218 3.15 22.66 35.21
N LYS A 219 3.65 21.87 34.25
CA LYS A 219 3.36 22.04 32.82
C LYS A 219 1.84 22.08 32.62
N ALA A 220 1.36 23.03 31.83
CA ALA A 220 -0.01 22.99 31.34
C ALA A 220 -0.21 21.67 30.59
N LEU A 221 -1.04 20.79 31.14
CA LEU A 221 -1.22 19.44 30.61
C LEU A 221 -1.86 19.51 29.23
N ASN A 222 -1.24 18.88 28.23
CA ASN A 222 -1.81 18.87 26.89
C ASN A 222 -3.12 18.07 26.93
N LYS A 223 -4.24 18.71 26.61
CA LYS A 223 -5.57 18.05 26.57
C LYS A 223 -5.69 16.99 25.48
N GLU A 224 -4.74 16.93 24.55
CA GLU A 224 -4.70 15.99 23.45
C GLU A 224 -3.31 15.35 23.34
N ALA A 225 -3.27 14.05 23.04
CA ALA A 225 -2.06 13.41 22.54
C ALA A 225 -1.92 13.69 21.04
N HIS A 226 -0.74 14.16 20.64
CA HIS A 226 -0.40 14.42 19.24
C HIS A 226 0.31 13.20 18.64
N PHE A 227 -0.15 12.75 17.48
CA PHE A 227 0.41 11.62 16.74
C PHE A 227 0.98 12.10 15.42
N LYS A 228 2.25 11.80 15.16
CA LYS A 228 2.88 11.99 13.85
C LYS A 228 2.95 10.67 13.12
N ALA A 229 2.49 10.63 11.87
CA ALA A 229 2.44 9.39 11.08
C ALA A 229 3.34 9.51 9.84
N SER A 230 4.05 8.44 9.49
CA SER A 230 4.91 8.40 8.29
C SER A 230 4.12 8.25 6.97
N GLY A 231 2.90 8.80 6.90
CA GLY A 231 1.93 8.60 5.83
C GLY A 231 0.64 7.89 6.29
N LYS A 232 -0.12 7.36 5.32
CA LYS A 232 -1.48 6.84 5.50
C LYS A 232 -1.57 5.74 6.56
N ILE A 233 -2.21 6.05 7.69
CA ILE A 233 -2.39 5.17 8.84
C ILE A 233 -3.87 4.96 9.14
N TRP A 234 -4.28 3.69 9.26
CA TRP A 234 -5.58 3.32 9.81
C TRP A 234 -5.52 3.36 11.34
N ILE A 235 -6.59 3.84 11.98
CA ILE A 235 -6.70 4.03 13.43
C ILE A 235 -8.01 3.43 13.90
N GLY A 236 -7.94 2.53 14.87
CA GLY A 236 -9.06 2.01 15.62
C GLY A 236 -9.17 2.67 16.99
N LEU A 237 -10.37 3.13 17.35
CA LEU A 237 -10.71 3.69 18.67
C LEU A 237 -11.80 2.84 19.33
N ILE A 238 -11.61 2.44 20.60
CA ILE A 238 -12.66 1.80 21.42
C ILE A 238 -12.93 2.67 22.64
N ASP A 239 -14.13 3.23 22.73
CA ASP A 239 -14.58 4.01 23.88
C ASP A 239 -14.78 3.07 25.10
N LEU A 240 -14.13 3.36 26.24
CA LEU A 240 -14.21 2.47 27.41
C LEU A 240 -15.51 2.62 28.22
N SER A 241 -16.33 3.64 27.97
CA SER A 241 -17.63 3.81 28.62
C SER A 241 -18.70 2.88 28.04
N ASN A 242 -18.72 2.74 26.71
CA ASN A 242 -19.78 2.06 25.96
C ASN A 242 -19.27 0.94 25.03
N TYR A 243 -17.95 0.75 24.91
CA TYR A 243 -17.29 -0.28 24.09
C TYR A 243 -17.63 -0.21 22.58
N ARG A 244 -18.10 0.94 22.09
CA ARG A 244 -18.25 1.18 20.65
C ARG A 244 -16.87 1.29 20.01
N LYS A 245 -16.68 0.51 18.94
CA LYS A 245 -15.49 0.55 18.08
C LYS A 245 -15.75 1.53 16.92
N THR A 246 -14.78 2.41 16.66
CA THR A 246 -14.77 3.33 15.51
C THR A 246 -13.45 3.15 14.77
N GLY A 247 -13.50 2.93 13.45
CA GLY A 247 -12.31 2.91 12.59
C GLY A 247 -12.27 4.15 11.70
N LEU A 248 -11.09 4.73 11.51
CA LEU A 248 -10.84 5.81 10.56
C LEU A 248 -9.46 5.68 9.91
N VAL A 249 -9.18 6.50 8.91
CA VAL A 249 -7.85 6.59 8.27
C VAL A 249 -7.41 8.06 8.27
N LYS A 250 -6.12 8.30 8.55
CA LYS A 250 -5.48 9.61 8.48
C LYS A 250 -4.26 9.52 7.57
N GLU A 251 -4.00 10.58 6.81
CA GLU A 251 -2.83 10.69 5.91
C GLU A 251 -1.76 11.64 6.44
N ASN A 252 -2.17 12.54 7.34
CA ASN A 252 -1.33 13.51 8.05
C ASN A 252 -1.34 13.22 9.56
N ASP A 253 -0.52 13.97 10.30
CA ASP A 253 -0.55 14.09 11.76
C ASP A 253 -1.99 14.30 12.31
N PHE A 254 -2.26 13.77 13.50
CA PHE A 254 -3.58 13.82 14.12
C PHE A 254 -3.52 13.86 15.65
N ASN A 255 -4.55 14.46 16.27
CA ASN A 255 -4.69 14.53 17.71
C ASN A 255 -5.81 13.62 18.23
N LEU A 256 -5.71 13.19 19.49
CA LEU A 256 -6.79 12.56 20.24
C LEU A 256 -6.91 13.18 21.63
N SER A 257 -8.09 13.71 21.96
CA SER A 257 -8.42 14.20 23.31
C SER A 257 -8.20 13.12 24.39
N LEU A 258 -7.50 13.51 25.45
CA LEU A 258 -7.19 12.70 26.64
C LEU A 258 -8.30 12.71 27.70
N GLU A 259 -9.33 13.53 27.51
CA GLU A 259 -10.48 13.65 28.43
C GLU A 259 -11.43 12.44 28.35
N VAL A 260 -11.36 11.65 27.27
CA VAL A 260 -12.25 10.50 27.02
C VAL A 260 -11.47 9.20 27.08
N ASN A 261 -11.69 8.45 28.15
CA ASN A 261 -11.11 7.12 28.39
C ASN A 261 -11.39 6.17 27.21
N ARG A 262 -10.34 5.75 26.48
CA ARG A 262 -10.44 4.93 25.26
C ARG A 262 -9.21 4.08 25.02
N LEU A 263 -9.38 2.95 24.33
CA LEU A 263 -8.29 2.22 23.70
C LEU A 263 -8.04 2.74 22.28
N VAL A 264 -6.78 2.75 21.87
CA VAL A 264 -6.33 3.10 20.52
C VAL A 264 -5.52 1.95 19.93
N LEU A 265 -5.80 1.58 18.68
CA LEU A 265 -5.01 0.66 17.87
C LEU A 265 -4.58 1.39 16.59
N THR A 266 -3.33 1.24 16.17
CA THR A 266 -2.84 1.81 14.92
C THR A 266 -2.47 0.74 13.90
N GLY A 267 -2.53 1.11 12.61
CA GLY A 267 -2.00 0.30 11.51
C GLY A 267 -0.48 0.15 11.53
N ALA A 268 0.05 -0.42 10.45
CA ALA A 268 1.45 -0.84 10.33
C ALA A 268 2.47 0.28 10.02
N ALA A 269 2.03 1.53 9.84
CA ALA A 269 2.92 2.65 9.56
C ALA A 269 3.84 2.99 10.76
N ALA A 270 4.96 3.66 10.49
CA ALA A 270 5.77 4.25 11.56
C ALA A 270 5.07 5.50 12.11
N LEU A 271 5.21 5.75 13.41
CA LEU A 271 4.58 6.89 14.06
C LEU A 271 5.37 7.37 15.29
N SER A 272 5.22 8.64 15.63
CA SER A 272 5.61 9.20 16.94
C SER A 272 4.36 9.58 17.72
N VAL A 273 4.33 9.27 19.01
CA VAL A 273 3.31 9.78 19.95
C VAL A 273 3.97 10.79 20.87
N PHE A 274 3.33 11.93 21.07
CA PHE A 274 3.72 12.91 22.09
C PHE A 274 2.75 12.75 23.27
N ASP A 275 3.30 12.47 24.46
CA ASP A 275 2.50 12.26 25.67
C ASP A 275 1.93 13.57 26.24
N GLU A 276 1.15 13.49 27.32
CA GLU A 276 0.51 14.64 27.95
C GLU A 276 1.50 15.74 28.41
N ASN A 277 2.78 15.38 28.57
CA ASN A 277 3.89 16.23 29.00
C ASN A 277 4.73 16.76 27.80
N GLY A 278 4.37 16.38 26.57
CA GLY A 278 5.06 16.73 25.32
C GLY A 278 6.26 15.84 24.98
N LYS A 279 6.45 14.70 25.66
CA LYS A 279 7.60 13.79 25.42
C LYS A 279 7.31 12.87 24.23
N GLU A 280 8.22 12.84 23.27
CA GLU A 280 8.12 11.99 22.09
C GLU A 280 8.46 10.51 22.40
N GLN A 281 7.61 9.60 21.95
CA GLN A 281 7.83 8.16 21.90
C GLN A 281 7.77 7.70 20.44
N LYS A 282 8.88 7.17 19.91
CA LYS A 282 9.01 6.75 18.50
C LYS A 282 8.72 5.28 18.31
N PHE A 283 7.91 4.95 17.31
CA PHE A 283 7.44 3.61 17.01
C PHE A 283 7.71 3.26 15.52
N PRO A 284 8.58 2.28 15.21
CA PRO A 284 8.87 1.91 13.83
C PRO A 284 7.69 1.19 13.16
N ALA A 285 7.69 1.12 11.83
CA ALA A 285 6.69 0.38 11.04
C ALA A 285 6.67 -1.13 11.37
N GLY A 286 5.63 -1.83 10.93
CA GLY A 286 5.44 -3.27 11.16
C GLY A 286 4.20 -3.55 12.02
N ASN A 287 4.38 -4.21 13.18
CA ASN A 287 3.26 -4.63 14.03
C ASN A 287 2.42 -3.45 14.54
N SER A 288 1.09 -3.59 14.57
CA SER A 288 0.16 -2.58 15.11
C SER A 288 0.48 -2.16 16.55
N LYS A 289 0.55 -0.85 16.77
CA LYS A 289 0.81 -0.24 18.10
C LYS A 289 -0.52 -0.03 18.82
N ARG A 290 -0.49 -0.06 20.16
CA ARG A 290 -1.68 -0.06 21.03
C ARG A 290 -1.46 0.92 22.17
N PHE A 291 -2.47 1.72 22.46
CA PHE A 291 -2.42 2.73 23.52
C PHE A 291 -3.69 2.69 24.38
N LEU A 292 -3.53 2.97 25.66
CA LEU A 292 -4.60 3.35 26.57
C LEU A 292 -4.56 4.86 26.73
N ILE A 293 -5.66 5.53 26.42
CA ILE A 293 -5.94 6.88 26.90
C ILE A 293 -6.84 6.71 28.12
N LYS A 294 -6.37 7.16 29.29
CA LYS A 294 -7.16 7.11 30.53
C LYS A 294 -6.74 8.20 31.50
N ASP A 295 -7.72 8.78 32.19
CA ASP A 295 -7.54 9.72 33.30
C ASP A 295 -6.58 10.90 32.95
N GLY A 296 -6.69 11.42 31.72
CA GLY A 296 -5.87 12.53 31.23
C GLY A 296 -4.47 12.15 30.72
N LYS A 297 -4.13 10.85 30.60
CA LYS A 297 -2.81 10.36 30.17
C LYS A 297 -2.88 9.41 29.00
N ILE A 298 -1.77 9.26 28.27
CA ILE A 298 -1.60 8.24 27.23
C ILE A 298 -0.44 7.29 27.54
N THR A 299 -0.72 5.98 27.53
CA THR A 299 0.29 4.93 27.72
C THR A 299 0.30 3.94 26.56
N SER A 300 1.48 3.52 26.13
CA SER A 300 1.64 2.37 25.23
C SER A 300 1.38 1.08 26.02
N ILE A 301 0.57 0.17 25.47
CA ILE A 301 0.13 -1.05 26.16
C ILE A 301 0.36 -2.31 25.32
N SER A 302 0.46 -3.46 25.99
CA SER A 302 0.68 -4.74 25.31
C SER A 302 -0.58 -5.24 24.57
N ALA A 303 -0.42 -6.19 23.65
CA ALA A 303 -1.55 -6.83 22.98
C ALA A 303 -2.49 -7.58 23.96
N ALA A 304 -1.91 -8.29 24.94
CA ALA A 304 -2.67 -9.00 25.97
C ALA A 304 -3.42 -8.03 26.91
N GLU A 305 -2.83 -6.89 27.23
CA GLU A 305 -3.45 -5.84 28.03
C GLU A 305 -4.59 -5.13 27.29
N PHE A 306 -4.39 -4.80 26.01
CA PHE A 306 -5.46 -4.30 25.15
C PHE A 306 -6.64 -5.27 25.10
N MET A 307 -6.39 -6.58 24.92
CA MET A 307 -7.45 -7.60 24.94
C MET A 307 -8.14 -7.67 26.31
N LYS A 308 -7.38 -7.65 27.41
CA LYS A 308 -7.91 -7.63 28.78
C LYS A 308 -8.86 -6.45 29.02
N LEU A 309 -8.47 -5.25 28.59
CA LEU A 309 -9.28 -4.03 28.69
C LEU A 309 -10.50 -4.08 27.74
N ASN A 310 -10.35 -4.71 26.57
CA ASN A 310 -11.40 -4.94 25.57
C ASN A 310 -12.23 -6.22 25.83
N LYS A 311 -12.41 -6.61 27.10
CA LYS A 311 -13.22 -7.77 27.54
C LYS A 311 -12.82 -9.11 26.88
N GLY A 312 -11.52 -9.35 26.75
CA GLY A 312 -10.92 -10.53 26.12
C GLY A 312 -10.90 -10.52 24.59
N LYS A 313 -11.44 -9.48 23.94
CA LYS A 313 -11.59 -9.43 22.48
C LYS A 313 -10.38 -8.78 21.80
N GLU A 314 -10.09 -9.23 20.59
CA GLU A 314 -9.26 -8.48 19.65
C GLU A 314 -10.02 -7.27 19.05
N TRP A 315 -9.40 -6.63 18.05
CA TRP A 315 -9.96 -5.48 17.35
C TRP A 315 -11.33 -5.74 16.71
#